data_AF-A0A3C1FIY4-F1
#
_entry.id   AF-A0A3C1FIY4-F1
#
_cell.length_a   1.000
_cell.length_b   1.000
_cell.length_c   1.000
_cell.angle_alpha   90.00
_cell.angle_beta   90.00
_cell.angle_gamma   90.00
#
_symmetry.space_group_name_H-M   'P 1'
#
loop_
_entity.id
_entity.type
_entity.pdbx_description
1 polymer ?
#
loop_
_entity_poly.entity_id
_entity_poly.type
_entity_poly.pdbx_seq_one_letter_code
_entity_poly.pdbx_strand_id
1 'polypeptide(L)' 'IFVNRKNIIVILMSVELMLLSVNINLVAFSVFLSDLTGQIFALFVLTVAAAEAAIGLAILVVYFRNRGSIAVEDIHMMKG' A
#
# COMPACT_ATOMS: atom_id res chain seq x y z
N ILE A 1 10.19 5.01 6.61
CA ILE A 1 9.32 3.96 7.19
C ILE A 1 9.52 3.76 8.71
N PHE A 2 10.67 4.10 9.31
CA PHE A 2 10.97 3.80 10.72
C PHE A 2 10.31 4.67 11.81
N VAL A 3 9.66 5.80 11.50
CA VAL A 3 9.34 6.83 12.51
C VAL A 3 7.91 6.75 13.09
N ASN A 4 6.96 6.07 12.43
CA ASN A 4 5.55 6.12 12.87
C ASN A 4 4.85 4.74 12.84
N ARG A 5 5.44 3.74 13.52
CA ARG A 5 4.87 2.39 13.65
C ARG A 5 3.57 2.35 14.47
N LYS A 6 3.03 3.48 14.91
CA LYS A 6 1.84 3.53 15.77
C LYS A 6 0.53 3.47 15.00
N ASN A 7 0.49 3.80 13.71
CA ASN A 7 -0.78 3.84 12.96
C ASN A 7 -0.70 3.00 11.69
N ILE A 8 -1.49 1.92 11.63
CA ILE A 8 -1.58 1.04 10.44
C ILE A 8 -1.95 1.84 9.19
N ILE A 9 -2.82 2.85 9.32
CA ILE A 9 -3.24 3.72 8.21
C ILE A 9 -2.04 4.43 7.57
N VAL A 10 -1.09 4.91 8.39
CA VAL A 10 0.10 5.61 7.88
C VAL A 10 1.01 4.65 7.11
N ILE A 11 1.06 3.37 7.52
CA ILE A 11 1.79 2.34 6.80
C ILE A 11 1.15 2.07 5.45
N LEU A 12 -0.18 1.85 5.41
CA LEU A 12 -0.93 1.66 4.15
C LEU A 12 -0.74 2.85 3.20
N MET A 13 -0.88 4.08 3.70
CA MET A 13 -0.65 5.29 2.90
C MET A 13 0.78 5.38 2.36
N SER A 14 1.77 4.91 3.11
CA SER A 14 3.16 4.87 2.65
C SER A 14 3.34 3.87 1.50
N VAL A 15 2.63 2.74 1.53
CA VAL A 15 2.68 1.74 0.45
C VAL A 15 2.04 2.30 -0.82
N GLU A 16 0.88 2.94 -0.71
CA GLU A 16 0.23 3.62 -1.85
C GLU A 16 1.15 4.65 -2.50
N LEU A 17 1.86 5.47 -1.72
CA LEU A 17 2.82 6.45 -2.24
C LEU A 17 4.01 5.80 -2.96
N MET A 18 4.47 4.64 -2.49
CA MET A 18 5.52 3.87 -3.17
C MET A 18 5.01 3.32 -4.51
N LEU A 19 3.80 2.76 -4.55
CA LEU A 19 3.18 2.25 -5.78
C LEU A 19 2.91 3.37 -6.78
N LEU A 20 2.49 4.56 -6.32
CA LEU A 20 2.35 5.74 -7.17
C LEU A 20 3.69 6.16 -7.78
N SER A 21 4.77 6.16 -6.98
CA SER A 21 6.11 6.49 -7.48
C SER A 21 6.58 5.53 -8.56
N VAL A 22 6.30 4.23 -8.40
CA VAL A 22 6.61 3.21 -9.41
C VAL A 22 5.80 3.44 -10.69
N ASN A 23 4.51 3.79 -10.58
CA ASN A 23 3.67 4.11 -11.74
C ASN A 23 4.19 5.32 -12.53
N ILE A 24 4.57 6.40 -11.84
CA ILE A 24 5.16 7.58 -12.49
C ILE A 24 6.44 7.19 -13.24
N ASN A 25 7.28 6.36 -12.63
CA ASN A 25 8.52 5.89 -13.26
C ASN A 25 8.26 5.08 -14.53
N LEU A 26 7.28 4.17 -14.49
CA LEU A 26 6.85 3.37 -15.66
C LEU A 26 6.36 4.25 -16.82
N VAL A 27 5.53 5.25 -16.51
CA VAL A 27 5.02 6.19 -17.53
C VAL A 27 6.15 7.07 -18.06
N ALA A 28 7.06 7.55 -17.21
CA ALA A 28 8.20 8.36 -17.63
C ALA A 28 9.13 7.58 -18.58
N PHE A 29 9.45 6.32 -18.26
CA PHE A 29 10.24 5.46 -19.15
C PHE A 29 9.51 5.10 -20.43
N SER A 30 8.19 4.88 -20.38
CA SER A 30 7.36 4.67 -21.56
C SER A 30 7.46 5.84 -22.55
N VAL A 31 7.38 7.07 -22.05
CA VAL A 31 7.52 8.28 -22.87
C VAL A 31 8.96 8.43 -23.39
N PHE A 32 9.96 8.21 -22.54
CA PHE A 32 11.37 8.35 -22.93
C PHE A 32 11.80 7.35 -24.01
N LEU A 33 11.35 6.10 -23.92
CA LEU A 33 11.67 5.03 -24.87
C LEU A 33 10.69 4.98 -26.07
N SER A 34 9.64 5.83 -26.06
CA SER A 34 8.52 5.78 -27.03
C SER A 34 7.88 4.39 -27.14
N ASP A 35 7.80 3.68 -26.01
CA ASP A 35 7.22 2.34 -25.91
C ASP A 35 5.96 2.37 -25.05
N LEU A 36 4.84 1.89 -25.58
CA LEU A 36 3.54 1.89 -24.91
C LEU A 36 3.46 0.87 -23.75
N THR A 37 4.39 -0.08 -23.69
CA THR A 37 4.36 -1.17 -22.69
C THR A 37 4.36 -0.65 -21.26
N GLY A 38 5.11 0.41 -20.96
CA GLY A 38 5.15 1.00 -19.62
C GLY A 38 3.83 1.63 -19.17
N GLN A 39 3.07 2.22 -20.09
CA GLN A 39 1.71 2.73 -19.80
C GLN A 39 0.71 1.61 -19.55
N ILE A 40 0.78 0.52 -20.34
CA ILE A 40 -0.08 -0.65 -20.15
C ILE A 40 0.20 -1.29 -18.78
N PHE A 41 1.47 -1.45 -18.41
CA PHE A 41 1.84 -2.02 -17.13
C PHE A 41 1.44 -1.12 -15.95
N ALA A 42 1.55 0.21 -16.10
CA ALA A 42 1.05 1.15 -15.09
C ALA A 42 -0.46 0.95 -14.79
N LEU A 43 -1.28 0.70 -15.83
CA LEU A 43 -2.70 0.41 -15.64
C LEU A 43 -2.95 -0.86 -14.82
N PHE A 44 -2.15 -1.92 -15.02
CA PHE A 44 -2.20 -3.13 -14.19
C PHE A 44 -1.74 -2.87 -12.76
N VAL A 45 -0.71 -2.06 -12.54
CA VAL A 45 -0.27 -1.73 -11.18
C VAL A 45 -1.35 -0.95 -10.43
N LEU A 46 -2.06 -0.04 -11.09
CA LEU A 46 -3.18 0.70 -10.47
C LEU A 46 -4.33 -0.23 -10.04
N THR A 47 -4.67 -1.26 -10.82
CA THR A 47 -5.74 -2.21 -10.44
C THR A 47 -5.32 -3.09 -9.25
N VAL A 48 -4.05 -3.52 -9.22
CA VAL A 48 -3.50 -4.27 -8.08
C VAL A 48 -3.44 -3.40 -6.83
N ALA A 49 -3.01 -2.14 -6.93
CA ALA A 49 -2.99 -1.19 -5.81
C ALA A 49 -4.40 -1.00 -5.22
N ALA A 50 -5.42 -0.83 -6.08
CA ALA A 50 -6.80 -0.73 -5.62
C ALA A 50 -7.29 -1.99 -4.87
N ALA A 51 -6.90 -3.17 -5.35
CA ALA A 51 -7.22 -4.43 -4.69
C ALA A 51 -6.49 -4.58 -3.35
N GLU A 52 -5.20 -4.22 -3.28
CA GLU A 52 -4.42 -4.21 -2.05
C GLU A 52 -5.05 -3.29 -0.99
N ALA A 53 -5.37 -2.05 -1.36
CA ALA A 53 -5.97 -1.07 -0.46
C ALA A 53 -7.29 -1.57 0.14
N ALA A 54 -8.14 -2.21 -0.68
CA ALA A 54 -9.40 -2.79 -0.23
C ALA A 54 -9.19 -3.92 0.80
N ILE A 55 -8.23 -4.82 0.54
CA ILE A 55 -7.89 -5.92 1.44
C ILE A 55 -7.25 -5.39 2.74
N GLY A 56 -6.30 -4.45 2.62
CA GLY A 56 -5.62 -3.82 3.76
C GLY A 56 -6.60 -3.13 4.70
N LEU A 57 -7.56 -2.39 4.15
CA LEU A 57 -8.60 -1.75 4.94
C LEU A 57 -9.57 -2.76 5.57
N ALA A 58 -9.95 -3.83 4.84
CA ALA A 58 -10.82 -4.88 5.39
C ALA A 58 -10.18 -5.57 6.62
N ILE A 59 -8.88 -5.89 6.54
CA ILE A 59 -8.12 -6.44 7.67
C ILE A 59 -8.09 -5.43 8.82
N LEU A 60 -7.83 -4.15 8.53
CA LEU A 60 -7.79 -3.08 9.53
C LEU A 60 -9.12 -2.94 10.27
N VAL A 61 -10.26 -2.99 9.57
CA VAL A 61 -11.59 -2.91 10.16
C VAL A 61 -11.85 -4.09 11.10
N VAL A 62 -11.49 -5.31 10.69
CA VAL A 62 -11.63 -6.50 11.55
C VAL A 62 -10.73 -6.40 12.79
N TYR A 63 -9.48 -5.94 12.61
CA TYR A 63 -8.55 -5.73 13.71
C TYR A 63 -9.08 -4.68 14.70
N PHE A 64 -9.55 -3.54 14.19
CA PHE A 64 -10.11 -2.47 15.02
C PHE A 64 -11.36 -2.93 15.77
N ARG A 65 -12.22 -3.74 15.15
CA ARG A 65 -13.41 -4.31 15.81
C ARG A 65 -13.05 -5.24 16.97
N ASN A 66 -11.94 -5.98 16.88
CA ASN A 66 -11.51 -6.92 17.91
C ASN A 66 -10.66 -6.30 19.03
N ARG A 67 -9.92 -5.22 18.74
CA ARG A 67 -8.93 -4.62 19.68
C ARG A 67 -9.29 -3.20 20.13
N GLY A 68 -10.21 -2.50 19.46
CA GLY A 68 -10.63 -1.14 19.77
C GLY A 68 -9.55 -0.06 19.56
N SER A 69 -8.35 -0.44 19.10
CA SER A 69 -7.19 0.44 18.90
C SER A 69 -6.55 0.19 17.54
N ILE A 70 -6.04 1.24 16.91
CA ILE A 70 -5.35 1.23 15.60
C ILE A 70 -3.84 1.04 15.78
N ALA A 71 -3.36 0.96 17.03
CA ALA A 71 -1.95 0.81 17.37
C ALA A 71 -1.41 -0.60 17.05
N VAL A 72 -0.27 -0.63 16.36
CA VAL A 72 0.47 -1.87 15.99
C VAL A 72 1.29 -2.41 17.15
N GLU A 73 1.51 -1.61 18.20
CA GLU A 73 2.33 -1.98 19.37
C GLU A 73 1.70 -3.12 20.21
N ASP A 74 0.40 -3.40 20.06
CA ASP A 74 -0.33 -4.44 20.82
C ASP A 74 -0.38 -5.83 20.15
N ILE A 75 0.33 -6.03 19.03
CA ILE A 75 0.33 -7.31 18.27
C ILE A 75 1.22 -8.39 18.95
N HIS A 76 1.67 -8.18 20.19
CA HIS A 76 2.54 -9.11 20.90
C HIS A 76 1.91 -10.43 21.37
N MET A 77 0.64 -10.71 21.07
CA MET A 77 -0.07 -11.92 21.54
C MET A 77 0.31 -13.24 20.85
N MET A 78 1.21 -13.24 19.84
CA MET A 78 1.69 -14.47 19.19
C MET A 78 3.09 -14.91 19.64
N LYS A 79 3.65 -14.29 20.68
CA LYS A 79 4.81 -14.83 21.39
C LYS A 79 4.32 -15.74 22.50
N GLY A 80 4.09 -17.00 22.14
CA GLY A 80 4.16 -18.11 23.11
C GLY A 80 5.59 -18.29 23.58
#